data_AF-A0A519CWW5-F1
#
_entry.id   AF-A0A519CWW5-F1
#
_cell.length_a   1.000
_cell.length_b   1.000
_cell.length_c   1.000
_cell.angle_alpha   90.00
_cell.angle_beta   90.00
_cell.angle_gamma   90.00
#
_symmetry.space_group_name_H-M   'P 1'
#
loop_
_entity.id
_entity.type
_entity.pdbx_description
1 polymer ?
#
loop_
_entity_poly.entity_id
_entity_poly.type
_entity_poly.pdbx_seq_one_letter_code
_entity_poly.pdbx_strand_id
1 'polypeptide(L)'
;MNEKGHSLEQLLIIPLLLLSVILIFDLILGLGEVSTAFKRFANALLTSYTLGSGAMLGAMFFYADSRNKPLSPLIGMLFATFVGAVLMLFALSYSDLLLEGNGSMQAQFFSNVVHLLVVTSAICAAIGLNAGLLMSFISGQPPRTMPWENEEE
;
A
#
# COMPACT_ATOMS: atom_id res chain seq x y z
N MET A 1 -14.81 31.16 -1.07
CA MET A 1 -14.61 29.72 -1.32
C MET A 1 -13.11 29.51 -1.45
N ASN A 2 -12.46 29.00 -0.41
CA ASN A 2 -11.00 28.94 -0.31
C ASN A 2 -10.54 27.50 -0.56
N GLU A 3 -10.22 27.15 -1.80
CA GLU A 3 -9.60 25.87 -2.12
C GLU A 3 -8.15 25.92 -1.64
N LYS A 4 -7.94 25.53 -0.37
CA LYS A 4 -6.59 25.25 0.13
C LYS A 4 -6.07 24.06 -0.68
N GLY A 5 -5.09 24.32 -1.53
CA GLY A 5 -4.36 23.31 -2.29
C GLY A 5 -3.66 22.32 -1.36
N HIS A 6 -4.37 21.26 -1.00
CA HIS A 6 -3.82 20.08 -0.36
C HIS A 6 -3.08 19.25 -1.40
N SER A 7 -1.83 19.63 -1.73
CA SER A 7 -1.19 19.07 -2.93
C SER A 7 0.07 18.24 -2.70
N LEU A 8 0.85 18.45 -1.64
CA LEU A 8 2.14 17.75 -1.46
C LEU A 8 2.46 17.40 0.01
N GLU A 9 2.14 18.29 0.95
CA GLU A 9 2.40 18.06 2.38
C GLU A 9 1.62 16.85 2.89
N GLN A 10 0.35 16.72 2.50
CA GLN A 10 -0.48 15.58 2.90
C GLN A 10 0.04 14.23 2.37
N LEU A 11 0.68 14.22 1.19
CA LEU A 11 1.27 13.02 0.62
C LEU A 11 2.41 12.46 1.49
N LEU A 12 3.15 13.35 2.17
CA LEU A 12 4.24 12.96 3.08
C LEU A 12 3.75 12.74 4.51
N ILE A 13 2.76 13.50 4.97
CA ILE A 13 2.25 13.43 6.35
C ILE A 13 1.55 12.10 6.62
N ILE A 14 0.72 11.62 5.70
CA ILE A 14 -0.07 10.39 5.88
C ILE A 14 0.84 9.16 6.14
N PRO A 15 1.84 8.82 5.29
CA PRO A 15 2.69 7.68 5.53
C PRO A 15 3.57 7.84 6.79
N LEU A 16 3.99 9.07 7.11
CA LEU A 16 4.77 9.35 8.32
C LEU A 16 3.93 9.15 9.59
N LEU A 17 2.67 9.57 9.56
CA LEU A 17 1.73 9.36 10.65
C LEU A 17 1.48 7.87 10.86
N LEU A 18 1.29 7.11 9.77
CA LEU A 18 1.08 5.67 9.84
C LEU A 18 2.30 4.93 10.41
N LEU A 19 3.52 5.34 10.03
CA LEU A 19 4.75 4.87 10.65
C LEU A 19 4.79 5.19 12.15
N SER A 20 4.47 6.43 12.54
CA SER A 20 4.50 6.84 13.94
C SER A 20 3.55 6.03 14.82
N VAL A 21 2.36 5.70 14.32
CA VAL A 21 1.39 4.85 15.02
C VAL A 21 1.97 3.46 15.27
N ILE A 22 2.58 2.84 14.25
CA ILE A 22 3.21 1.52 14.38
C ILE A 22 4.33 1.53 15.42
N LEU A 23 5.19 2.55 15.41
CA LEU A 23 6.29 2.68 16.38
C LEU A 23 5.77 2.92 17.81
N ILE A 24 4.69 3.67 17.97
CA ILE A 24 4.03 3.88 19.27
C ILE A 24 3.44 2.55 19.78
N PHE A 25 2.79 1.77 18.91
CA PHE A 25 2.28 0.45 19.28
C PHE A 25 3.40 -0.50 19.71
N ASP A 26 4.52 -0.52 18.99
CA ASP A 26 5.70 -1.32 19.33
C ASP A 26 6.27 -0.93 20.71
N LEU A 27 6.34 0.37 20.99
CA LEU A 27 6.79 0.92 22.27
C LEU A 27 5.84 0.57 23.43
N ILE A 28 4.52 0.69 23.23
CA ILE A 28 3.52 0.43 24.27
C ILE A 28 3.40 -1.07 24.58
N LEU A 29 3.43 -1.92 23.55
CA LEU A 29 3.22 -3.36 23.67
C LEU A 29 4.52 -4.12 23.97
N GLY A 30 5.68 -3.44 23.90
CA GLY A 30 6.99 -4.04 24.14
C GLY A 30 7.32 -5.15 23.15
N LEU A 31 6.88 -5.02 21.89
CA LEU A 31 7.00 -6.08 20.88
C LEU A 31 8.40 -6.16 20.25
N GLY A 32 9.26 -5.18 20.51
CA GLY A 32 10.64 -5.18 20.04
C GLY A 32 11.37 -3.87 20.30
N GLU A 33 12.57 -3.80 19.74
CA GLU A 33 13.36 -2.57 19.71
C GLU A 33 12.88 -1.70 18.53
N VAL A 34 12.53 -0.44 18.79
CA VAL A 34 12.02 0.52 17.80
C VAL A 34 12.95 0.65 16.57
N SER A 35 14.26 0.52 16.78
CA SER A 35 15.28 0.48 15.72
C SER A 35 15.04 -0.68 14.73
N THR A 36 14.69 -1.86 15.25
CA THR A 36 14.39 -3.04 14.45
C THR A 36 13.08 -2.88 13.69
N ALA A 37 12.04 -2.31 14.31
CA ALA A 37 10.77 -2.01 13.64
C ALA A 37 10.95 -1.03 12.47
N PHE A 38 11.75 0.02 12.66
CA PHE A 38 12.08 0.97 11.60
C PHE A 38 12.80 0.31 10.42
N LYS A 39 13.78 -0.56 10.68
CA LYS A 39 14.47 -1.34 9.64
C LYS A 39 13.51 -2.24 8.85
N ARG A 40 12.58 -2.91 9.54
CA ARG A 40 11.51 -3.73 8.90
C ARG A 40 10.63 -2.88 8.01
N PHE A 41 10.21 -1.71 8.48
CA PHE A 41 9.42 -0.78 7.71
C PHE A 41 10.16 -0.28 6.47
N ALA A 42 11.41 0.17 6.59
CA ALA A 42 12.21 0.66 5.47
C ALA A 42 12.40 -0.42 4.39
N ASN A 43 12.68 -1.66 4.81
CA ASN A 43 12.83 -2.80 3.92
C ASN A 43 11.52 -3.15 3.18
N ALA A 44 10.40 -3.20 3.91
CA ALA A 44 9.08 -3.44 3.34
C ALA A 44 8.68 -2.31 2.37
N LEU A 45 8.93 -1.05 2.73
CA LEU A 45 8.64 0.12 1.91
C LEU A 45 9.40 0.07 0.59
N LEU A 46 10.71 -0.18 0.64
CA LEU A 46 11.55 -0.27 -0.56
C LEU A 46 11.17 -1.45 -1.46
N THR A 47 10.80 -2.59 -0.87
CA THR A 47 10.27 -3.75 -1.60
C THR A 47 8.97 -3.38 -2.30
N SER A 48 8.03 -2.76 -1.58
CA SER A 48 6.72 -2.39 -2.11
C SER A 48 6.81 -1.34 -3.23
N TYR A 49 7.71 -0.37 -3.10
CA TYR A 49 7.99 0.60 -4.15
C TYR A 49 8.48 -0.08 -5.43
N THR A 50 9.48 -0.98 -5.31
CA THR A 50 10.09 -1.64 -6.47
C THR A 50 9.11 -2.57 -7.20
N LEU A 51 8.33 -3.36 -6.45
CA LEU A 51 7.31 -4.22 -7.02
C LEU A 51 6.15 -3.42 -7.61
N GLY A 52 5.71 -2.37 -6.91
CA GLY A 52 4.63 -1.50 -7.35
C GLY A 52 4.97 -0.76 -8.64
N SER A 53 6.18 -0.21 -8.75
CA SER A 53 6.65 0.44 -9.97
C SER A 53 6.79 -0.57 -11.12
N GLY A 54 7.25 -1.79 -10.85
CA GLY A 54 7.33 -2.86 -11.84
C GLY A 54 5.96 -3.32 -12.34
N ALA A 55 4.98 -3.47 -11.44
CA ALA A 55 3.60 -3.79 -11.80
C ALA A 55 2.97 -2.67 -12.64
N MET A 56 3.19 -1.42 -12.25
CA MET A 56 2.76 -0.23 -13.00
C MET A 56 3.42 -0.14 -14.39
N LEU A 57 4.70 -0.50 -14.50
CA LEU A 57 5.40 -0.63 -15.78
C LEU A 57 4.72 -1.67 -16.67
N GLY A 58 4.39 -2.84 -16.13
CA GLY A 58 3.65 -3.88 -16.86
C GLY A 58 2.28 -3.38 -17.33
N ALA A 59 1.53 -2.74 -16.45
CA ALA A 59 0.22 -2.15 -16.79
C ALA A 59 0.34 -1.11 -17.91
N MET A 60 1.36 -0.25 -17.86
CA MET A 60 1.62 0.75 -18.90
C MET A 60 2.13 0.14 -20.20
N PHE A 61 2.88 -0.95 -20.15
CA PHE A 61 3.31 -1.68 -21.33
C PHE A 61 2.10 -2.21 -22.11
N PHE A 62 1.17 -2.89 -21.44
CA PHE A 62 -0.08 -3.36 -22.06
C PHE A 62 -0.97 -2.21 -22.53
N TYR A 63 -1.01 -1.10 -21.80
CA TYR A 63 -1.79 0.08 -22.18
C TYR A 63 -1.23 0.80 -23.42
N ALA A 64 0.10 0.94 -23.51
CA ALA A 64 0.77 1.61 -24.61
C ALA A 64 0.63 0.82 -25.92
N ASP A 65 0.78 -0.50 -25.85
CA ASP A 65 0.58 -1.43 -26.97
C ASP A 65 -0.84 -1.34 -27.53
N SER A 66 -1.85 -1.28 -26.65
CA SER A 66 -3.26 -1.15 -27.05
C SER A 66 -3.61 0.17 -27.74
N ARG A 67 -2.86 1.26 -27.51
CA ARG A 67 -3.29 2.62 -27.92
C ARG A 67 -2.32 3.42 -28.79
N ASN A 68 -1.21 2.85 -29.30
CA ASN A 68 -0.20 3.57 -30.09
C ASN A 68 0.22 4.92 -29.46
N LYS A 69 0.34 4.94 -28.13
CA LYS A 69 0.60 6.16 -27.34
C LYS A 69 2.08 6.37 -27.09
N PRO A 70 2.52 7.61 -26.81
CA PRO A 70 3.93 7.94 -26.64
C PRO A 70 4.58 7.07 -25.57
N LEU A 71 5.75 6.49 -25.88
CA LEU A 71 6.56 5.64 -25.00
C LEU A 71 7.14 6.38 -23.77
N SER A 72 6.97 7.70 -23.67
CA SER A 72 7.52 8.54 -22.60
C SER A 72 7.16 8.06 -21.17
N PRO A 73 5.91 7.66 -20.85
CA PRO A 73 5.57 7.14 -19.52
C PRO A 73 6.22 5.79 -19.24
N LEU A 74 6.45 4.95 -20.27
CA LEU A 74 7.10 3.65 -20.14
C LEU A 74 8.56 3.82 -19.69
N ILE A 75 9.28 4.77 -20.28
CA ILE A 75 10.67 5.08 -19.93
C ILE A 75 10.75 5.61 -18.49
N GLY A 76 9.83 6.48 -18.08
CA GLY A 76 9.75 6.98 -16.70
C GLY A 76 9.53 5.86 -15.68
N MET A 77 8.61 4.93 -15.98
CA MET A 77 8.36 3.76 -15.13
C MET A 77 9.53 2.78 -15.11
N LEU A 78 10.23 2.61 -16.24
CA LEU A 78 11.42 1.77 -16.35
C LEU A 78 12.53 2.31 -15.46
N PHE A 79 12.76 3.63 -15.52
CA PHE A 79 13.73 4.30 -14.67
C PHE A 79 13.34 4.19 -13.19
N ALA A 80 12.07 4.44 -12.84
CA ALA A 80 11.59 4.32 -11.47
C ALA A 80 11.79 2.91 -10.89
N THR A 81 11.50 1.88 -11.69
CA THR A 81 11.69 0.46 -11.31
C THR A 81 13.17 0.10 -11.20
N PHE A 82 14.00 0.59 -12.12
CA PHE A 82 15.44 0.36 -12.08
C PHE A 82 16.07 1.01 -10.84
N VAL A 83 15.73 2.26 -10.54
CA VAL A 83 16.18 2.95 -9.32
C VAL A 83 15.74 2.20 -8.07
N GLY A 84 14.50 1.73 -8.01
CA GLY A 84 14.00 0.89 -6.92
C GLY A 84 14.82 -0.38 -6.73
N ALA A 85 15.08 -1.11 -7.82
CA ALA A 85 15.87 -2.34 -7.78
C ALA A 85 17.32 -2.11 -7.32
N VAL A 86 17.98 -1.04 -7.82
CA VAL A 86 19.35 -0.69 -7.40
C VAL A 86 19.39 -0.31 -5.94
N LEU A 87 18.47 0.56 -5.48
CA LEU A 87 18.38 0.94 -4.09
C LEU A 87 18.09 -0.26 -3.19
N MET A 88 17.25 -1.19 -3.64
CA MET A 88 16.94 -2.41 -2.91
C MET A 88 18.16 -3.31 -2.75
N LEU A 89 18.92 -3.54 -3.82
CA LEU A 89 20.16 -4.32 -3.75
C LEU A 89 21.19 -3.66 -2.83
N PHE A 90 21.33 -2.33 -2.91
CA PHE A 90 22.23 -1.57 -2.06
C PHE A 90 21.81 -1.64 -0.59
N ALA A 91 20.52 -1.45 -0.31
CA ALA A 91 19.95 -1.52 1.04
C ALA A 91 20.09 -2.92 1.66
N LEU A 92 19.86 -3.99 0.88
CA LEU A 92 20.07 -5.37 1.32
C LEU A 92 21.55 -5.73 1.51
N SER A 93 22.47 -5.01 0.87
CA SER A 93 23.91 -5.19 1.07
C SER A 93 24.39 -4.67 2.44
N TYR A 94 23.61 -3.83 3.13
CA TYR A 94 23.92 -3.44 4.49
C TYR A 94 23.47 -4.56 5.43
N SER A 95 24.43 -5.22 6.08
CA SER A 95 24.22 -6.34 7.03
C SER A 95 23.20 -6.03 8.13
N ASP A 96 23.00 -4.75 8.45
CA ASP A 96 22.10 -4.29 9.50
C ASP A 96 20.63 -4.20 9.05
N LEU A 97 20.37 -4.28 7.74
CA LEU A 97 19.02 -4.39 7.16
C LEU A 97 18.59 -5.85 6.95
N LEU A 98 19.52 -6.80 6.98
CA LEU A 98 19.26 -8.24 7.03
C LEU A 98 18.75 -8.61 8.43
N LEU A 99 17.42 -8.60 8.57
CA LEU A 99 16.70 -8.71 9.84
C LEU A 99 16.67 -10.14 10.41
N GLU A 100 16.95 -11.14 9.57
CA GLU A 100 17.15 -12.52 10.00
C GLU A 100 18.65 -12.78 10.05
N GLY A 101 19.19 -12.95 11.27
CA GLY A 101 20.61 -13.17 11.56
C GLY A 101 21.21 -14.47 10.99
N ASN A 102 20.58 -15.08 9.99
CA ASN A 102 21.04 -16.29 9.31
C ASN A 102 20.53 -16.43 7.85
N GLY A 103 19.90 -15.39 7.28
CA GLY A 103 19.25 -15.46 5.97
C GLY A 103 20.08 -14.88 4.84
N SER A 104 20.04 -15.49 3.64
CA SER A 104 20.61 -14.89 2.43
C SER A 104 19.78 -13.67 1.97
N MET A 105 20.39 -12.75 1.23
CA MET A 105 19.67 -11.60 0.62
C MET A 105 18.43 -12.05 -0.19
N GLN A 106 18.52 -13.21 -0.84
CA GLN A 106 17.43 -13.79 -1.62
C GLN A 106 16.26 -14.24 -0.75
N ALA A 107 16.55 -14.86 0.41
CA ALA A 107 15.51 -15.31 1.35
C ALA A 107 14.74 -14.11 1.92
N GLN A 108 15.44 -13.03 2.27
CA GLN A 108 14.79 -11.83 2.78
C GLN A 108 13.93 -11.13 1.73
N PHE A 109 14.44 -11.03 0.49
CA PHE A 109 13.66 -10.53 -0.64
C PHE A 109 12.38 -11.34 -0.84
N PHE A 110 12.49 -12.68 -0.88
CA PHE A 110 11.35 -13.55 -1.07
C PHE A 110 10.32 -13.46 0.07
N SER A 111 10.78 -13.41 1.32
CA SER A 111 9.93 -13.22 2.50
C SER A 111 9.13 -11.92 2.41
N ASN A 112 9.78 -10.81 2.03
CA ASN A 112 9.09 -9.53 1.85
C ASN A 112 8.04 -9.59 0.73
N VAL A 113 8.35 -10.25 -0.40
CA VAL A 113 7.41 -10.43 -1.51
C VAL A 113 6.18 -11.21 -1.04
N VAL A 114 6.38 -12.32 -0.32
CA VAL A 114 5.29 -13.14 0.22
C VAL A 114 4.43 -12.34 1.19
N HIS A 115 5.04 -11.64 2.14
CA HIS A 115 4.30 -10.77 3.08
C HIS A 115 3.51 -9.70 2.35
N LEU A 116 4.09 -9.06 1.33
CA LEU A 116 3.40 -8.05 0.54
C LEU A 116 2.17 -8.64 -0.18
N LEU A 117 2.29 -9.83 -0.78
CA LEU A 117 1.17 -10.51 -1.42
C LEU A 117 0.05 -10.86 -0.44
N VAL A 118 0.42 -11.42 0.73
CA VAL A 118 -0.54 -11.78 1.77
C VAL A 118 -1.28 -10.54 2.28
N VAL A 119 -0.57 -9.46 2.62
CA VAL A 119 -1.19 -8.20 3.08
C VAL A 119 -2.10 -7.61 2.00
N THR A 120 -1.66 -7.61 0.74
CA THR A 120 -2.47 -7.13 -0.39
C THR A 120 -3.77 -7.94 -0.54
N SER A 121 -3.69 -9.27 -0.43
CA SER A 121 -4.89 -10.12 -0.47
C SER A 121 -5.84 -9.87 0.70
N ALA A 122 -5.30 -9.62 1.91
CA ALA A 122 -6.10 -9.30 3.08
C ALA A 122 -6.84 -7.96 2.91
N ILE A 123 -6.18 -6.95 2.34
CA ILE A 123 -6.81 -5.67 2.00
C ILE A 123 -7.94 -5.86 0.98
N CYS A 124 -7.71 -6.61 -0.09
CA CYS A 124 -8.74 -6.91 -1.09
C CYS A 124 -9.97 -7.61 -0.47
N ALA A 125 -9.74 -8.60 0.40
CA ALA A 125 -10.80 -9.28 1.13
C ALA A 125 -11.56 -8.32 2.05
N ALA A 126 -10.85 -7.46 2.79
CA ALA A 126 -11.46 -6.46 3.67
C ALA A 126 -12.33 -5.46 2.89
N ILE A 127 -11.90 -5.00 1.72
CA ILE A 127 -12.69 -4.13 0.85
C ILE A 127 -13.98 -4.85 0.40
N GLY A 128 -13.86 -6.10 -0.04
CA GLY A 128 -15.01 -6.91 -0.46
C GLY A 128 -16.03 -7.11 0.66
N LEU A 129 -15.56 -7.41 1.88
CA LEU A 129 -16.42 -7.56 3.06
C LEU A 129 -17.12 -6.25 3.43
N ASN A 130 -16.39 -5.13 3.45
CA ASN A 130 -16.99 -3.82 3.75
C ASN A 130 -18.03 -3.42 2.70
N ALA A 131 -17.78 -3.67 1.42
CA ALA A 131 -18.76 -3.43 0.37
C ALA A 131 -20.03 -4.28 0.56
N GLY A 132 -19.89 -5.56 0.91
CA GLY A 132 -21.02 -6.45 1.21
C GLY A 132 -21.82 -5.99 2.42
N LEU A 133 -21.15 -5.59 3.50
CA LEU A 133 -21.80 -5.03 4.69
C LEU A 133 -22.57 -3.75 4.36
N LEU A 134 -21.97 -2.82 3.62
CA LEU A 134 -22.63 -1.59 3.18
C LEU A 134 -23.88 -1.90 2.35
N MET A 135 -23.80 -2.85 1.42
CA MET A 135 -24.95 -3.26 0.62
C MET A 135 -26.07 -3.83 1.49
N SER A 136 -25.73 -4.68 2.46
CA SER A 136 -26.70 -5.23 3.42
C SER A 136 -27.36 -4.15 4.27
N PHE A 137 -26.61 -3.12 4.69
CA PHE A 137 -27.16 -2.01 5.46
C PHE A 137 -28.10 -1.12 4.64
N ILE A 138 -27.83 -0.94 3.34
CA ILE A 138 -28.69 -0.17 2.45
C ILE A 138 -29.95 -0.96 2.09
N SER A 139 -29.83 -2.24 1.77
CA SER A 139 -30.97 -3.07 1.33
C SER A 139 -31.87 -3.55 2.46
N GLY A 140 -31.37 -3.61 3.70
CA GLY A 140 -32.12 -4.05 4.88
C GLY A 140 -32.97 -2.97 5.55
N GLN A 141 -33.01 -1.74 5.03
CA GLN A 141 -33.84 -0.68 5.62
C GLN A 141 -35.33 -0.95 5.33
N PRO A 142 -36.23 -0.86 6.32
CA PRO A 142 -37.66 -1.00 6.09
C PRO A 142 -38.13 0.06 5.08
N PRO A 143 -39.19 -0.22 4.29
CA PRO A 143 -39.77 0.76 3.39
C PRO A 143 -40.05 2.04 4.18
N ARG A 144 -39.50 3.16 3.70
CA ARG A 144 -39.70 4.45 4.35
C ARG A 144 -41.16 4.83 4.15
N THR A 145 -42.00 4.63 5.16
CA THR A 145 -43.42 5.01 5.10
C THR A 145 -43.50 6.51 4.88
N MET A 146 -44.22 6.90 3.83
CA MET A 146 -44.33 8.30 3.49
C MET A 146 -45.42 8.92 4.36
N PRO A 147 -45.28 10.17 4.86
CA PRO A 147 -46.20 10.73 5.86
C PRO A 147 -47.68 10.71 5.45
N TRP A 148 -47.95 10.74 4.14
CA TRP A 148 -49.30 10.73 3.57
C TRP A 148 -49.95 9.34 3.49
N GLU A 149 -49.19 8.27 3.72
CA GLU A 149 -49.69 6.90 3.65
C GLU A 149 -50.51 6.52 4.91
N ASN A 150 -50.45 7.34 5.96
CA ASN A 150 -51.26 7.22 7.17
C ASN A 150 -52.51 8.14 7.16
N GLU A 151 -52.74 8.91 6.10
CA GLU A 151 -53.90 9.83 5.99
C GLU A 151 -55.10 9.17 5.28
N GLU A 152 -54.94 7.96 4.76
CA GLU A 152 -55.96 7.21 4.01
C GLU A 152 -56.62 6.06 4.81
N GLU A 153 -56.28 5.88 6.10
CA GLU A 153 -56.98 4.97 7.05
C GLU A 153 -57.89 5.74 8.02
#